data_AF-A0A059XF42-F1
#
_entry.id   AF-A0A059XF42-F1
#
_cell.length_a   1.000
_cell.length_b   1.000
_cell.length_c   1.000
_cell.angle_alpha   90.00
_cell.angle_beta   90.00
_cell.angle_gamma   90.00
#
_symmetry.space_group_name_H-M   'P 1'
#
loop_
_entity.id
_entity.type
_entity.pdbx_description
1 polymer ?
#
loop_
_entity_poly.entity_id
_entity_poly.type
_entity_poly.pdbx_seq_one_letter_code
_entity_poly.pdbx_strand_id
1 'polypeptide(L)'
;MKTKTIQLFTAIALIAMTSLVYTGCKKKEDPKPTNAASAGDNANAESAFAGIWRQISTVTDSSNTLRSSASTCATATISPFDLVTWPKTVVLNFGTTNCLGSDYNNRRGIVTAVFSGPYLDSGTVITITLSNYYHNDYHIQGTQTITNKGNNSLGHLVYNV
;
A
#
# COMPACT_ATOMS: atom_id res chain seq x y z
N MET A 1 13.87 40.70 59.19
CA MET A 1 14.52 39.41 58.89
C MET A 1 13.56 38.36 58.32
N LYS A 2 12.31 38.23 58.81
CA LYS A 2 11.35 37.19 58.35
C LYS A 2 10.97 37.24 56.86
N THR A 3 10.90 38.41 56.22
CA THR A 3 10.53 38.57 54.80
C THR A 3 11.62 38.14 53.82
N LYS A 4 12.91 38.33 54.16
CA LYS A 4 14.03 37.87 53.32
C LYS A 4 14.18 36.35 53.34
N THR A 5 13.86 35.70 54.46
CA THR A 5 13.88 34.24 54.57
C THR A 5 12.77 33.61 53.74
N ILE A 6 11.55 34.19 53.75
CA ILE A 6 10.42 33.70 52.94
C ILE A 6 10.71 33.84 51.43
N GLN A 7 11.31 34.96 50.99
CA GLN A 7 11.66 35.13 49.58
C GLN A 7 12.78 34.19 49.10
N LEU A 8 13.72 33.87 49.98
CA LEU A 8 14.78 32.89 49.71
C LEU A 8 14.20 31.46 49.59
N PHE A 9 13.24 31.09 50.45
CA PHE A 9 12.55 29.80 50.37
C PHE A 9 11.68 29.66 49.12
N THR A 10 10.97 30.72 48.71
CA THR A 10 10.18 30.70 47.45
C THR A 10 11.06 30.63 46.20
N ALA A 11 12.25 31.25 46.21
CA ALA A 11 13.18 31.16 45.08
C ALA A 11 13.78 29.76 44.94
N ILE A 12 14.10 29.09 46.05
CA ILE A 12 14.61 27.71 46.05
C ILE A 12 13.52 26.72 45.60
N ALA A 13 12.27 26.91 46.02
CA ALA A 13 11.15 26.09 45.58
C ALA A 13 10.86 26.20 44.08
N LEU A 14 11.04 27.40 43.49
CA LEU A 14 10.85 27.63 42.06
C LEU A 14 11.95 26.96 41.22
N ILE A 15 13.20 26.98 41.67
CA ILE A 15 14.35 26.34 40.99
C ILE A 15 14.28 24.80 41.08
N ALA A 16 13.76 24.27 42.19
CA ALA A 16 13.54 22.83 42.35
C ALA A 16 12.40 22.31 41.45
N MET A 17 11.41 23.13 41.11
CA MET A 17 10.30 22.72 40.24
C MET A 17 10.70 22.70 38.75
N THR A 18 11.61 23.58 38.32
CA THR A 18 12.11 23.63 36.94
C THR A 18 13.07 22.48 36.61
N SER A 19 13.71 21.86 37.60
CA SER A 19 14.65 20.74 37.40
C SER A 19 13.96 19.39 37.16
N LEU A 20 12.70 19.22 37.57
CA LEU A 20 11.92 18.01 37.26
C LEU A 20 11.49 17.92 35.79
N VAL A 21 11.41 19.06 35.06
CA VAL A 21 10.94 19.09 33.67
C VAL A 21 12.00 18.62 32.66
N TYR A 22 13.28 18.65 33.02
CA TYR A 22 14.39 18.21 32.15
C TYR A 22 14.70 16.70 32.24
N THR A 23 14.00 15.95 33.10
CA THR A 23 14.00 14.49 33.08
C THR A 23 12.95 13.89 32.14
N GLY A 24 12.46 14.69 31.17
CA GLY A 24 11.71 14.18 30.03
C GLY A 24 12.47 13.02 29.39
N CYS A 25 11.82 11.86 29.36
CA CYS A 25 12.37 10.57 28.94
C CYS A 25 13.40 10.71 27.81
N LYS A 26 14.68 10.49 28.12
CA LYS A 26 15.60 10.03 27.10
C LYS A 26 15.09 8.65 26.69
N LYS A 27 14.30 8.60 25.61
CA LYS A 27 13.96 7.35 24.94
C LYS A 27 15.31 6.70 24.64
N LYS A 28 15.65 5.65 25.39
CA LYS A 28 16.81 4.83 25.06
C LYS A 28 16.50 4.33 23.67
N GLU A 29 17.26 4.81 22.67
CA GLU A 29 17.16 4.28 21.33
C GLU A 29 17.75 2.87 21.43
N ASP A 30 16.89 1.90 21.70
CA ASP A 30 17.23 0.51 21.46
C ASP A 30 17.65 0.42 19.98
N PRO A 31 18.77 -0.25 19.68
CA PRO A 31 19.23 -0.37 18.30
C PRO A 31 18.06 -0.90 17.47
N LYS A 32 17.68 -0.13 16.44
CA LYS A 32 16.61 -0.49 15.52
C LYS A 32 16.86 -1.95 15.11
N PRO A 33 15.87 -2.85 15.25
CA PRO A 33 16.10 -4.24 14.93
C PRO A 33 16.60 -4.32 13.48
N THR A 34 17.58 -5.18 13.22
CA THR A 34 18.35 -5.21 11.95
C THR A 34 17.46 -5.30 10.71
N ASN A 35 16.25 -5.84 10.86
CA ASN A 35 15.25 -6.02 9.82
C ASN A 35 14.19 -4.91 9.75
N ALA A 36 14.27 -3.83 10.55
CA ALA A 36 13.27 -2.76 10.57
C ALA A 36 13.12 -2.06 9.21
N ALA A 37 14.22 -1.90 8.48
CA ALA A 37 14.21 -1.32 7.13
C ALA A 37 13.51 -2.26 6.15
N SER A 38 13.95 -3.52 6.08
CA SER A 38 13.36 -4.54 5.20
C SER A 38 11.88 -4.80 5.49
N ALA A 39 11.47 -4.75 6.75
CA ALA A 39 10.07 -4.86 7.14
C ALA A 39 9.24 -3.68 6.62
N GLY A 40 9.79 -2.46 6.68
CA GLY A 40 9.17 -1.27 6.10
C GLY A 40 9.06 -1.34 4.58
N ASP A 41 10.13 -1.75 3.90
CA ASP A 41 10.16 -1.91 2.44
C ASP A 41 9.14 -2.96 1.98
N ASN A 42 9.06 -4.09 2.68
CA ASN A 42 8.07 -5.12 2.41
C ASN A 42 6.65 -4.60 2.61
N ALA A 43 6.39 -3.87 3.69
CA ALA A 43 5.07 -3.27 3.93
C ALA A 43 4.66 -2.29 2.83
N ASN A 44 5.61 -1.49 2.30
CA ASN A 44 5.36 -0.59 1.19
C ASN A 44 5.06 -1.34 -0.11
N ALA A 45 5.80 -2.41 -0.40
CA ALA A 45 5.56 -3.26 -1.57
C ALA A 45 4.19 -3.95 -1.50
N GLU A 46 3.85 -4.55 -0.36
CA GLU A 46 2.55 -5.21 -0.14
C GLU A 46 1.39 -4.24 -0.27
N SER A 47 1.51 -3.04 0.32
CA SER A 47 0.50 -1.98 0.17
C SER A 47 0.33 -1.56 -1.29
N ALA A 48 1.42 -1.44 -2.04
CA ALA A 48 1.37 -1.10 -3.46
C ALA A 48 0.64 -2.18 -4.29
N PHE A 49 1.00 -3.46 -4.10
CA PHE A 49 0.35 -4.57 -4.81
C PHE A 49 -1.12 -4.73 -4.42
N ALA A 50 -1.47 -4.59 -3.13
CA ALA A 50 -2.86 -4.61 -2.68
C ALA A 50 -3.70 -3.48 -3.32
N GLY A 51 -3.12 -2.28 -3.43
CA GLY A 51 -3.76 -1.14 -4.11
C GLY A 51 -3.92 -1.34 -5.61
N ILE A 52 -2.96 -1.99 -6.27
CA ILE A 52 -3.05 -2.39 -7.68
C ILE A 52 -4.17 -3.42 -7.86
N TRP A 53 -4.19 -4.43 -6.99
CA TRP A 53 -5.16 -5.51 -7.03
C TRP A 53 -6.61 -5.01 -6.94
N ARG A 54 -6.87 -4.07 -6.01
CA ARG A 54 -8.17 -3.42 -5.87
C ARG A 54 -8.64 -2.72 -7.16
N GLN A 55 -7.70 -2.24 -7.98
CA GLN A 55 -8.03 -1.61 -9.25
C GLN A 55 -8.31 -2.64 -10.34
N ILE A 56 -7.46 -3.65 -10.51
CA ILE A 56 -7.57 -4.58 -11.65
C ILE A 56 -8.60 -5.72 -11.45
N SER A 57 -8.95 -6.06 -10.21
CA SER A 57 -9.85 -7.20 -9.92
C SER A 57 -11.29 -7.00 -10.43
N THR A 58 -11.68 -5.78 -10.78
CA THR A 58 -13.02 -5.46 -11.30
C THR A 58 -13.20 -5.74 -12.80
N VAL A 59 -12.12 -6.12 -13.51
CA VAL A 59 -12.10 -6.21 -14.98
C VAL A 59 -13.09 -7.24 -15.52
N THR A 60 -13.30 -8.35 -14.82
CA THR A 60 -14.23 -9.43 -15.20
C THR A 60 -14.99 -9.98 -13.98
N ASP A 61 -15.76 -9.11 -13.33
CA ASP A 61 -16.64 -9.55 -12.24
C ASP A 61 -17.79 -10.46 -12.75
N SER A 62 -18.60 -11.01 -11.84
CA SER A 62 -19.71 -11.93 -12.17
C SER A 62 -20.80 -11.30 -13.07
N SER A 63 -20.75 -9.99 -13.33
CA SER A 63 -21.80 -9.30 -14.09
C SER A 63 -21.68 -9.47 -15.61
N ASN A 64 -20.70 -10.26 -16.08
CA ASN A 64 -20.45 -10.49 -17.52
C ASN A 64 -20.24 -9.17 -18.28
N THR A 65 -19.69 -8.15 -17.61
CA THR A 65 -19.31 -6.88 -18.21
C THR A 65 -17.80 -6.65 -18.02
N LEU A 66 -17.15 -6.08 -19.04
CA LEU A 66 -15.79 -5.57 -18.88
C LEU A 66 -15.87 -4.17 -18.27
N ARG A 67 -15.26 -4.00 -17.10
CA ARG A 67 -15.14 -2.67 -16.47
C ARG A 67 -13.72 -2.19 -16.62
N SER A 68 -13.54 -1.08 -17.35
CA SER A 68 -12.25 -0.41 -17.38
C SER A 68 -11.97 0.14 -15.98
N SER A 69 -10.89 -0.33 -15.38
CA SER A 69 -10.38 0.12 -14.07
C SER A 69 -9.76 1.50 -14.16
N ALA A 70 -10.49 2.48 -14.69
CA ALA A 70 -10.02 3.85 -14.78
C ALA A 70 -10.10 4.49 -13.37
N SER A 71 -8.94 4.68 -12.73
CA SER A 71 -8.83 5.71 -11.71
C SER A 71 -8.66 7.07 -12.39
N THR A 72 -9.00 8.16 -11.71
CA THR A 72 -8.73 9.53 -12.21
C THR A 72 -7.26 9.77 -12.57
N CYS A 73 -6.36 8.94 -12.06
CA CYS A 73 -4.92 9.02 -12.24
C CYS A 73 -4.34 8.08 -13.29
N ALA A 74 -5.12 7.11 -13.79
CA ALA A 74 -4.60 6.10 -14.70
C ALA A 74 -5.46 5.98 -15.95
N THR A 75 -4.82 6.01 -17.12
CA THR A 75 -5.44 5.50 -18.33
C THR A 75 -5.44 3.98 -18.27
N ALA A 76 -6.63 3.39 -18.26
CA ALA A 76 -6.82 1.94 -18.24
C ALA A 76 -7.16 1.41 -19.63
N THR A 77 -6.41 0.41 -20.09
CA THR A 77 -6.72 -0.32 -21.33
C THR A 77 -6.84 -1.80 -21.06
N ILE A 78 -7.73 -2.46 -21.82
CA ILE A 78 -7.96 -3.91 -21.75
C ILE A 78 -7.86 -4.45 -23.17
N SER A 79 -7.09 -5.52 -23.35
CA SER A 79 -6.91 -6.19 -24.64
C SER A 79 -6.83 -7.72 -24.47
N PRO A 80 -7.64 -8.51 -25.19
CA PRO A 80 -8.71 -8.10 -26.10
C PRO A 80 -9.96 -7.61 -25.34
N PHE A 81 -10.66 -6.62 -25.91
CA PHE A 81 -11.86 -6.01 -25.33
C PHE A 81 -13.14 -6.69 -25.80
N ASP A 82 -13.29 -7.97 -25.44
CA ASP A 82 -14.48 -8.79 -25.68
C ASP A 82 -14.71 -9.72 -24.46
N LEU A 83 -15.82 -10.46 -24.38
CA LEU A 83 -16.12 -11.31 -23.22
C LEU A 83 -15.60 -12.76 -23.33
N VAL A 84 -15.12 -13.18 -24.50
CA VAL A 84 -14.92 -14.61 -24.83
C VAL A 84 -13.44 -14.98 -24.99
N THR A 85 -12.60 -14.04 -25.43
CA THR A 85 -11.21 -14.26 -25.74
C THR A 85 -10.35 -14.08 -24.50
N TRP A 86 -9.53 -15.09 -24.22
CA TRP A 86 -8.57 -15.14 -23.13
C TRP A 86 -7.20 -15.57 -23.67
N PRO A 87 -6.08 -15.08 -23.12
CA PRO A 87 -5.95 -14.23 -21.93
C PRO A 87 -6.34 -12.75 -22.16
N LYS A 88 -6.58 -12.01 -21.07
CA LYS A 88 -6.80 -10.54 -21.07
C LYS A 88 -5.63 -9.80 -20.45
N THR A 89 -5.13 -8.80 -21.15
CA THR A 89 -4.09 -7.87 -20.69
C THR A 89 -4.74 -6.57 -20.28
N VAL A 90 -4.53 -6.17 -19.03
CA VAL A 90 -4.99 -4.92 -18.44
C VAL A 90 -3.78 -4.06 -18.19
N VAL A 91 -3.76 -2.84 -18.74
CA VAL A 91 -2.68 -1.88 -18.50
C VAL A 91 -3.25 -0.67 -17.78
N LEU A 92 -2.67 -0.34 -16.62
CA LEU A 92 -2.90 0.92 -15.93
C LEU A 92 -1.67 1.80 -16.13
N ASN A 93 -1.82 2.87 -16.91
CA ASN A 93 -0.75 3.84 -17.15
C ASN A 93 -1.01 5.10 -16.31
N PHE A 94 -0.21 5.30 -15.27
CA PHE A 94 -0.25 6.47 -14.39
C PHE A 94 0.61 7.64 -14.91
N GLY A 95 1.25 7.49 -16.06
CA GLY A 95 2.17 8.48 -16.63
C GLY A 95 3.49 8.58 -15.87
N THR A 96 4.25 9.64 -16.11
CA THR A 96 5.58 9.85 -15.51
C THR A 96 5.56 10.79 -14.31
N THR A 97 4.45 11.48 -14.08
CA THR A 97 4.29 12.45 -12.98
C THR A 97 3.46 11.84 -11.86
N ASN A 98 3.79 12.16 -10.62
CA ASN A 98 2.99 11.74 -9.47
C ASN A 98 1.54 12.21 -9.61
N CYS A 99 0.62 11.27 -9.57
CA CYS A 99 -0.81 11.54 -9.47
C CYS A 99 -1.34 11.08 -8.12
N LEU A 100 -2.01 11.99 -7.41
CA LEU A 100 -2.61 11.72 -6.11
C LEU A 100 -3.95 11.01 -6.31
N GLY A 101 -4.00 9.73 -5.94
CA GLY A 101 -5.24 8.96 -5.95
C GLY A 101 -6.22 9.37 -4.84
N SER A 102 -7.47 8.92 -4.95
CA SER A 102 -8.51 9.12 -3.92
C SER A 102 -8.20 8.41 -2.59
N ASP A 103 -7.25 7.48 -2.58
CA ASP A 103 -6.73 6.81 -1.39
C ASP A 103 -5.47 7.50 -0.82
N TYR A 104 -5.23 8.75 -1.20
CA TYR A 104 -4.13 9.60 -0.74
C TYR A 104 -2.72 9.08 -1.05
N ASN A 105 -2.59 8.14 -1.99
CA ASN A 105 -1.28 7.65 -2.44
C ASN A 105 -0.92 8.24 -3.80
N ASN A 106 0.32 8.70 -3.92
CA ASN A 106 0.93 9.17 -5.16
C ASN A 106 1.41 7.99 -6.00
N ARG A 107 1.01 7.97 -7.28
CA ARG A 107 1.39 6.90 -8.22
C ARG A 107 1.90 7.48 -9.53
N ARG A 108 2.90 6.81 -10.10
CA ARG A 108 3.41 7.02 -11.47
C ARG A 108 3.95 5.70 -12.02
N GLY A 109 4.11 5.61 -13.32
CA GLY A 109 4.57 4.43 -14.04
C GLY A 109 3.44 3.56 -14.58
N ILE A 110 3.80 2.33 -14.95
CA ILE A 110 2.89 1.42 -15.65
C ILE A 110 2.74 0.12 -14.88
N VAL A 111 1.51 -0.33 -14.75
CA VAL A 111 1.14 -1.64 -14.24
C VAL A 111 0.53 -2.44 -15.39
N THR A 112 0.99 -3.66 -15.58
CA THR A 112 0.42 -4.61 -16.54
C THR A 112 -0.03 -5.86 -15.81
N ALA A 113 -1.29 -6.24 -15.96
CA ALA A 113 -1.85 -7.45 -15.39
C ALA A 113 -2.40 -8.34 -16.50
N VAL A 114 -1.97 -9.60 -16.52
CA VAL A 114 -2.41 -10.62 -17.49
C VAL A 114 -3.28 -11.64 -16.77
N PHE A 115 -4.53 -11.73 -17.17
CA PHE A 115 -5.52 -12.68 -16.66
C PHE A 115 -5.64 -13.85 -17.64
N SER A 116 -5.41 -15.08 -17.17
CA SER A 116 -5.54 -16.29 -18.01
C SER A 116 -6.99 -16.68 -18.28
N GLY A 117 -7.92 -16.21 -17.46
CA GLY A 117 -9.36 -16.52 -17.49
C GLY A 117 -10.16 -15.52 -16.65
N PRO A 118 -11.49 -15.67 -16.56
CA PRO A 118 -12.33 -14.81 -15.72
C PRO A 118 -11.88 -14.82 -14.26
N TYR A 119 -11.93 -13.67 -13.59
CA TYR A 119 -11.39 -13.51 -12.24
C TYR A 119 -11.90 -14.56 -11.24
N LEU A 120 -13.20 -14.81 -11.25
CA LEU A 120 -13.86 -15.73 -10.32
C LEU A 120 -13.79 -17.20 -10.75
N ASP A 121 -13.28 -17.49 -11.95
CA ASP A 121 -13.17 -18.86 -12.45
C ASP A 121 -12.00 -19.60 -11.79
N SER A 122 -12.25 -20.86 -11.45
CA SER A 122 -11.30 -21.70 -10.74
C SER A 122 -10.10 -22.00 -11.65
N GLY A 123 -8.89 -21.81 -11.12
CA GLY A 123 -7.65 -22.01 -11.88
C GLY A 123 -7.20 -20.77 -12.67
N THR A 124 -7.96 -19.67 -12.67
CA THR A 124 -7.50 -18.41 -13.26
C THR A 124 -6.22 -17.94 -12.57
N VAL A 125 -5.21 -17.63 -13.37
CA VAL A 125 -3.93 -17.08 -12.97
C VAL A 125 -3.83 -15.63 -13.45
N ILE A 126 -3.43 -14.75 -12.55
CA ILE A 126 -3.29 -13.32 -12.80
C ILE A 126 -1.85 -12.93 -12.49
N THR A 127 -1.13 -12.49 -13.50
CA THR A 127 0.28 -12.08 -13.36
C THR A 127 0.39 -10.58 -13.49
N ILE A 128 0.89 -9.92 -12.45
CA ILE A 128 1.06 -8.47 -12.36
C ILE A 128 2.55 -8.15 -12.50
N THR A 129 2.90 -7.31 -13.46
CA THR A 129 4.25 -6.80 -13.69
C THR A 129 4.25 -5.27 -13.64
N LEU A 130 5.35 -4.71 -13.16
CA LEU A 130 5.52 -3.27 -12.96
C LEU A 130 6.62 -2.75 -13.88
N SER A 131 6.36 -1.63 -14.55
CA SER A 131 7.36 -0.93 -15.37
C SER A 131 7.50 0.50 -14.91
N ASN A 132 8.67 0.82 -14.35
CA ASN A 132 9.01 2.12 -13.78
C ASN A 132 7.90 2.66 -12.84
N TYR A 133 7.32 1.78 -12.03
CA TYR A 133 6.18 2.08 -11.16
C TYR A 133 6.64 2.57 -9.79
N TYR A 134 6.01 3.64 -9.31
CA TYR A 134 6.29 4.18 -8.00
C TYR A 134 5.01 4.35 -7.21
N HIS A 135 5.11 4.06 -5.91
CA HIS A 135 4.06 4.27 -4.92
C HIS A 135 4.63 5.14 -3.81
N ASN A 136 4.12 6.36 -3.63
CA ASN A 136 4.65 7.34 -2.67
C ASN A 136 6.18 7.50 -2.77
N ASP A 137 6.67 7.66 -4.00
CA ASP A 137 8.10 7.78 -4.36
C ASP A 137 8.98 6.54 -4.12
N TYR A 138 8.44 5.45 -3.58
CA TYR A 138 9.11 4.15 -3.57
C TYR A 138 9.05 3.50 -4.95
N HIS A 139 10.20 3.14 -5.52
CA HIS A 139 10.26 2.38 -6.76
C HIS A 139 9.92 0.92 -6.47
N ILE A 140 8.73 0.48 -6.89
CA ILE A 140 8.27 -0.88 -6.62
C ILE A 140 8.67 -1.76 -7.80
N GLN A 141 9.37 -2.85 -7.49
CA GLN A 141 9.88 -3.80 -8.46
C GLN A 141 9.43 -5.21 -8.09
N GLY A 142 9.23 -6.05 -9.11
CA GLY A 142 8.86 -7.46 -8.93
C GLY A 142 7.67 -7.86 -9.79
N THR A 143 7.21 -9.09 -9.55
CA THR A 143 6.05 -9.69 -10.20
C THR A 143 5.23 -10.41 -9.14
N GLN A 144 3.92 -10.22 -9.18
CA GLN A 144 2.99 -10.92 -8.29
C GLN A 144 2.09 -11.83 -9.13
N THR A 145 1.94 -13.08 -8.71
CA THR A 145 1.09 -14.05 -9.39
C THR A 145 0.00 -14.52 -8.46
N ILE A 146 -1.25 -14.25 -8.82
CA ILE A 146 -2.42 -14.59 -8.04
C ILE A 146 -3.14 -15.75 -8.75
N THR A 147 -3.35 -16.85 -8.05
CA THR A 147 -4.08 -18.02 -8.59
C THR A 147 -5.38 -18.21 -7.82
N ASN A 148 -6.51 -18.21 -8.53
CA ASN A 148 -7.79 -18.64 -8.01
C ASN A 148 -7.77 -20.17 -7.82
N LYS A 149 -7.89 -20.64 -6.58
CA LYS A 149 -7.90 -22.07 -6.23
C LYS A 149 -9.31 -22.68 -6.22
N GLY A 150 -10.32 -21.91 -6.63
CA GLY A 150 -11.72 -22.30 -6.54
C GLY A 150 -12.25 -22.23 -5.12
N ASN A 151 -13.40 -22.85 -4.89
CA ASN A 151 -14.03 -22.87 -3.58
C ASN A 151 -13.41 -23.96 -2.70
N ASN A 152 -13.14 -23.64 -1.43
CA ASN A 152 -12.78 -24.64 -0.43
C ASN A 152 -13.98 -25.51 -0.03
N SER A 153 -13.78 -26.44 0.90
CA SER A 153 -14.84 -27.35 1.40
C SER A 153 -16.02 -26.64 2.07
N LEU A 154 -15.88 -25.37 2.47
CA LEU A 154 -16.95 -24.54 3.03
C LEU A 154 -17.65 -23.69 1.97
N GLY A 155 -17.28 -23.83 0.69
CA GLY A 155 -17.82 -23.04 -0.40
C GLY A 155 -17.24 -21.62 -0.50
N HIS A 156 -16.15 -21.29 0.21
CA HIS A 156 -15.50 -19.97 0.11
C HIS A 156 -14.45 -19.98 -1.00
N LEU A 157 -14.47 -18.98 -1.88
CA LEU A 157 -13.47 -18.78 -2.92
C LEU A 157 -12.10 -18.48 -2.31
N VAL A 158 -11.05 -19.20 -2.74
CA VAL A 158 -9.69 -19.07 -2.19
C VAL A 158 -8.73 -18.61 -3.28
N TYR A 159 -7.82 -17.70 -2.91
CA TYR A 159 -6.73 -17.25 -3.76
C TYR A 159 -5.38 -17.56 -3.11
N ASN A 160 -4.40 -17.88 -3.94
CA ASN A 160 -3.00 -17.96 -3.56
C ASN A 160 -2.25 -16.82 -4.24
N VAL A 161 -1.54 -16.03 -3.45
CA VAL A 161 -0.74 -14.87 -3.86
C VAL A 161 0.73 -15.16 -3.60
#